data_AF-A0A3D3PK03-F1
#
_entry.id   AF-A0A3D3PK03-F1
#
_cell.length_a   1.000
_cell.length_b   1.000
_cell.length_c   1.000
_cell.angle_alpha   90.00
_cell.angle_beta   90.00
_cell.angle_gamma   90.00
#
_symmetry.space_group_name_H-M   'P 1'
#
loop_
_entity.id
_entity.type
_entity.pdbx_description
1 polymer ?
#
loop_
_entity_poly.entity_id
_entity_poly.type
_entity_poly.pdbx_seq_one_letter_code
_entity_poly.pdbx_strand_id
1 'polypeptide(L)'
;QDWMLAGWMQLALATPVQFWLGARFYRAAWKALLARSGNMDLLVALGTSAAYGLSAYLLIFRTGHAGMTPLYFESSAVVITLVLLGKWLEARAKHQTVAALRALESLRATEAVVRRDGKDL
;
A
#
# COMPACT_ATOMS: atom_id res chain seq x y z
N GLN A 1 -4.35 29.16 17.12
CA GLN A 1 -4.27 29.88 15.84
C GLN A 1 -3.37 29.05 14.95
N ASP A 2 -3.96 28.49 13.91
CA ASP A 2 -3.69 27.14 13.42
C ASP A 2 -2.26 26.95 12.90
N TRP A 3 -1.57 25.95 13.46
CA TRP A 3 -0.31 25.40 12.95
C TRP A 3 -0.54 24.62 11.64
N MET A 4 -1.23 25.22 10.68
CA MET A 4 -1.24 24.71 9.32
C MET A 4 0.04 25.20 8.65
N LEU A 5 0.97 24.26 8.40
CA LEU A 5 2.10 24.48 7.51
C LEU A 5 1.59 25.15 6.23
N ALA A 6 2.32 26.16 5.73
CA ALA A 6 1.95 26.85 4.49
C ALA A 6 1.56 25.80 3.42
N GLY A 7 0.42 25.98 2.73
CA GLY A 7 -0.11 24.96 1.81
C GLY A 7 0.90 24.47 0.77
N TRP A 8 1.87 25.32 0.42
CA TRP A 8 3.04 24.99 -0.40
C TRP A 8 3.98 23.94 0.22
N MET A 9 4.22 24.00 1.53
CA MET A 9 5.04 23.04 2.27
C MET A 9 4.32 21.70 2.43
N GLN A 10 3.00 21.71 2.63
CA GLN A 10 2.18 20.49 2.59
C GLN A 10 2.24 19.84 1.20
N LEU A 11 2.15 20.63 0.13
CA LEU A 11 2.27 20.14 -1.24
C LEU A 11 3.67 19.55 -1.50
N ALA A 12 4.74 20.21 -1.06
CA ALA A 12 6.12 19.73 -1.21
C ALA A 12 6.40 18.42 -0.46
N LEU A 13 5.75 18.20 0.70
CA LEU A 13 5.87 16.94 1.44
C LEU A 13 4.94 15.85 0.90
N ALA A 14 3.74 16.21 0.46
CA ALA A 14 2.78 15.26 -0.09
C ALA A 14 3.18 14.76 -1.48
N THR A 15 3.85 15.57 -2.30
CA THR A 15 4.30 15.18 -3.65
C THR A 15 5.18 13.92 -3.68
N PRO A 16 6.29 13.82 -2.93
CA PRO A 16 7.12 12.61 -2.94
C PRO A 16 6.37 11.40 -2.37
N VAL A 17 5.50 11.58 -1.37
CA VAL A 17 4.67 10.48 -0.85
C VAL A 17 3.67 10.00 -1.91
N GLN A 18 2.99 10.93 -2.57
CA GLN A 18 1.99 10.64 -3.59
C GLN A 18 2.61 9.97 -4.82
N PHE A 19 3.68 10.54 -5.36
CA PHE A 19 4.25 10.09 -6.63
C PHE A 19 5.29 8.98 -6.45
N TRP A 20 6.07 8.97 -5.37
CA TRP A 20 7.11 7.97 -5.19
C TRP A 20 6.59 6.72 -4.49
N LEU A 21 6.02 6.87 -3.29
CA LEU A 21 5.40 5.76 -2.55
C LEU A 21 4.11 5.29 -3.23
N GLY A 22 3.36 6.23 -3.81
CA GLY A 22 2.13 5.91 -4.53
C GLY A 22 2.33 5.31 -5.92
N ALA A 23 3.48 5.49 -6.59
CA ALA A 23 3.71 5.02 -7.97
C ALA A 23 3.33 3.55 -8.20
N ARG A 24 3.61 2.67 -7.22
CA ARG A 24 3.25 1.25 -7.29
C ARG A 24 1.73 1.03 -7.33
N PHE A 25 0.94 1.83 -6.62
CA PHE A 25 -0.52 1.78 -6.69
C PHE A 25 -1.01 2.24 -8.05
N TYR A 26 -0.48 3.35 -8.59
CA TYR A 26 -0.84 3.83 -9.93
C TYR A 26 -0.55 2.78 -11.02
N ARG A 27 0.61 2.14 -10.97
CA ARG A 27 0.95 1.05 -11.92
C ARG A 27 0.01 -0.15 -11.80
N ALA A 28 -0.32 -0.56 -10.57
CA ALA A 28 -1.24 -1.68 -10.33
C ALA A 28 -2.68 -1.34 -10.73
N ALA A 29 -3.11 -0.11 -10.43
CA ALA A 29 -4.40 0.45 -10.81
C ALA A 29 -4.54 0.52 -12.34
N TRP A 30 -3.52 1.01 -13.05
CA TRP A 30 -3.53 1.05 -14.51
C TRP A 30 -3.69 -0.33 -15.12
N LYS A 31 -2.92 -1.32 -14.63
CA LYS A 31 -3.05 -2.72 -15.08
C LYS A 31 -4.45 -3.28 -14.81
N ALA A 32 -5.03 -3.00 -13.64
CA ALA A 32 -6.38 -3.45 -13.29
C ALA A 32 -7.45 -2.82 -14.18
N LEU A 33 -7.30 -1.52 -14.48
CA LEU A 33 -8.18 -0.81 -15.39
C LEU A 33 -8.13 -1.41 -16.80
N LEU A 34 -6.93 -1.70 -17.33
CA LEU A 34 -6.76 -2.38 -18.62
C LEU A 34 -7.39 -3.78 -18.60
N ALA A 35 -7.26 -4.50 -17.49
CA ALA A 35 -7.88 -5.81 -17.28
C ALA A 35 -9.39 -5.74 -16.99
N ARG A 36 -9.99 -4.53 -16.96
CA ARG A 36 -11.38 -4.28 -16.58
C ARG A 36 -11.79 -4.94 -15.26
N SER A 37 -10.85 -5.00 -14.31
CA SER A 37 -11.06 -5.61 -13.00
C SER A 37 -10.89 -4.58 -11.88
N GLY A 38 -11.68 -4.73 -10.81
CA GLY A 38 -11.55 -3.93 -9.61
C GLY A 38 -10.55 -4.55 -8.65
N ASN A 39 -9.54 -3.81 -8.22
CA ASN A 39 -8.62 -4.25 -7.17
C ASN A 39 -8.43 -3.16 -6.08
N MET A 40 -7.89 -3.57 -4.93
CA MET A 40 -7.65 -2.67 -3.79
C MET A 40 -6.74 -1.49 -4.20
N ASP A 41 -5.71 -1.77 -4.99
CA ASP A 41 -4.74 -0.76 -5.42
C ASP A 41 -5.37 0.32 -6.33
N LEU A 42 -6.41 -0.02 -7.11
CA LEU A 42 -7.19 0.89 -7.94
C LEU A 42 -8.02 1.86 -7.11
N LEU A 43 -8.72 1.37 -6.09
CA LEU A 43 -9.49 2.23 -5.18
C LEU A 43 -8.59 3.21 -4.43
N VAL A 44 -7.43 2.73 -3.95
CA VAL A 44 -6.44 3.56 -3.25
C VAL A 44 -5.86 4.61 -4.19
N ALA A 45 -5.46 4.24 -5.40
CA ALA A 45 -4.96 5.18 -6.39
C ALA A 45 -6.01 6.25 -6.74
N LEU A 46 -7.26 5.87 -6.99
CA LEU A 46 -8.34 6.82 -7.31
C LEU A 46 -8.63 7.78 -6.14
N GLY A 47 -8.82 7.26 -4.93
CA GLY A 47 -9.16 8.09 -3.77
C GLY A 47 -8.06 9.09 -3.41
N THR A 48 -6.81 8.63 -3.39
CA THR A 48 -5.65 9.48 -3.11
C THR A 48 -5.40 10.49 -4.23
N SER A 49 -5.61 10.12 -5.50
CA SER A 49 -5.54 11.05 -6.63
C SER A 49 -6.61 12.13 -6.56
N ALA A 50 -7.85 11.75 -6.23
CA ALA A 50 -8.95 12.70 -6.10
C ALA A 50 -8.70 13.70 -4.96
N ALA A 51 -8.26 13.22 -3.81
CA ALA A 51 -7.90 14.08 -2.67
C ALA A 51 -6.76 15.04 -3.01
N TYR A 52 -5.69 14.53 -3.64
CA TYR A 52 -4.53 15.34 -4.03
C TYR A 52 -4.89 16.36 -5.12
N GLY A 53 -5.62 15.94 -6.15
CA GLY A 53 -6.05 16.79 -7.27
C GLY A 53 -7.01 17.89 -6.84
N LEU A 54 -7.99 17.58 -5.98
CA LEU A 54 -8.88 18.58 -5.39
C LEU A 54 -8.10 19.59 -4.56
N SER A 55 -7.16 19.12 -3.73
CA SER A 55 -6.32 20.00 -2.91
C SER A 55 -5.44 20.91 -3.75
N ALA A 56 -4.86 20.39 -4.84
CA ALA A 56 -4.08 21.18 -5.79
C ALA A 56 -4.93 22.21 -6.54
N TYR A 57 -6.13 21.82 -6.97
CA TYR A 57 -7.08 22.73 -7.62
C TYR A 57 -7.49 23.88 -6.70
N LEU A 58 -7.84 23.57 -5.45
CA LEU A 58 -8.19 24.59 -4.44
C LEU A 58 -7.00 25.49 -4.11
N LEU A 59 -5.79 24.93 -4.02
CA LEU A 59 -4.57 25.68 -3.76
C LEU A 59 -4.18 26.60 -4.93
N ILE A 60 -4.51 26.27 -6.18
CA ILE A 60 -4.13 27.09 -7.36
C ILE A 60 -5.22 28.12 -7.69
N PHE A 61 -6.50 27.72 -7.65
CA PHE A 61 -7.61 28.54 -8.17
C PHE A 61 -8.41 29.29 -7.10
N ARG A 62 -8.25 28.99 -5.82
CA ARG A 62 -8.97 29.66 -4.72
C ARG A 62 -8.10 30.45 -3.75
N THR A 63 -6.85 30.75 -4.11
CA THR A 63 -5.90 31.55 -3.30
C THR A 63 -6.38 32.95 -2.93
N GLY A 64 -7.46 33.47 -3.54
CA GLY A 64 -8.00 34.81 -3.27
C GLY A 64 -9.18 34.90 -2.29
N HIS A 65 -9.77 33.78 -1.84
CA HIS A 65 -10.87 33.83 -0.87
C HIS A 65 -10.31 33.54 0.53
N ALA A 66 -10.35 34.54 1.41
CA ALA A 66 -9.83 34.56 2.78
C ALA A 66 -10.55 33.61 3.76
N GLY A 67 -10.98 32.43 3.30
CA GLY A 67 -11.48 31.35 4.14
C GLY A 67 -10.51 30.18 4.06
N MET A 68 -10.05 29.69 5.21
CA MET A 68 -9.26 28.47 5.35
C MET A 68 -9.95 27.32 4.61
N THR A 69 -9.57 27.11 3.35
CA THR A 69 -10.10 26.00 2.58
C THR A 69 -9.34 24.77 3.03
N PRO A 70 -10.01 23.76 3.61
CA PRO A 70 -9.32 22.57 4.11
C PRO A 70 -8.59 21.88 2.95
N LEU A 71 -7.26 21.84 3.03
CA LEU A 71 -6.41 21.13 2.09
C LEU A 71 -6.31 19.66 2.53
N TYR A 72 -6.60 18.72 1.64
CA TYR A 72 -6.60 17.28 1.91
C TYR A 72 -5.28 16.60 1.51
N PHE A 73 -4.20 17.37 1.32
CA PHE A 73 -2.87 16.84 1.03
C PHE A 73 -2.39 15.88 2.13
N GLU A 74 -2.60 16.25 3.39
CA GLU A 74 -2.28 15.41 4.54
C GLU A 74 -3.08 14.12 4.54
N SER A 75 -4.40 14.20 4.31
CA SER A 75 -5.27 13.02 4.28
C SER A 75 -4.83 12.01 3.22
N SER A 76 -4.45 12.49 2.02
CA SER A 76 -3.92 11.61 0.95
C SER A 76 -2.63 10.91 1.39
N ALA A 77 -1.69 11.65 1.99
CA ALA A 77 -0.41 11.11 2.44
C ALA A 77 -0.59 10.06 3.57
N VAL A 78 -1.48 10.34 4.54
CA VAL A 78 -1.82 9.41 5.63
C VAL A 78 -2.43 8.13 5.08
N VAL A 79 -3.38 8.23 4.15
CA VAL A 79 -4.02 7.06 3.51
C VAL A 79 -2.98 6.21 2.77
N ILE A 80 -2.11 6.82 1.95
CA ILE A 80 -1.03 6.08 1.26
C ILE A 80 -0.16 5.35 2.28
N THR A 81 0.25 6.03 3.34
CA THR A 81 1.15 5.50 4.37
C THR A 81 0.51 4.32 5.12
N LEU A 82 -0.73 4.45 5.56
CA LEU A 82 -1.45 3.38 6.27
C LEU A 82 -1.67 2.16 5.39
N VAL A 83 -2.01 2.33 4.10
CA VAL A 83 -2.16 1.21 3.18
C VAL A 83 -0.80 0.54 2.92
N LEU A 84 0.29 1.31 2.77
CA LEU A 84 1.67 0.76 2.72
C LEU A 84 1.94 -0.14 3.92
N LEU A 85 1.68 0.39 5.11
CA LEU A 85 1.94 -0.29 6.37
C LEU A 85 1.13 -1.58 6.48
N GLY A 86 -0.16 -1.54 6.10
CA GLY A 86 -1.02 -2.72 6.07
C GLY A 86 -0.46 -3.82 5.15
N LYS A 87 -0.07 -3.48 3.92
CA LYS A 87 0.54 -4.45 2.99
C LYS A 87 1.86 -5.01 3.52
N TRP A 88 2.65 -4.20 4.23
CA TRP A 88 3.89 -4.65 4.86
C TRP A 88 3.62 -5.64 6.00
N LEU A 89 2.65 -5.34 6.87
CA LEU A 89 2.23 -6.25 7.94
C LEU A 89 1.69 -7.56 7.39
N GLU A 90 0.87 -7.49 6.34
CA GLU A 90 0.33 -8.67 5.66
C GLU A 90 1.45 -9.54 5.07
N ALA A 91 2.40 -8.94 4.37
CA ALA A 91 3.56 -9.65 3.82
C ALA A 91 4.41 -10.27 4.93
N ARG A 92 4.65 -9.53 6.02
CA ARG A 92 5.41 -10.03 7.19
C ARG A 92 4.73 -11.23 7.84
N ALA A 93 3.42 -11.18 8.02
CA ALA A 93 2.65 -12.30 8.57
C ALA A 93 2.71 -13.53 7.64
N LYS A 94 2.50 -13.33 6.33
CA LYS A 94 2.61 -14.41 5.34
C LYS A 94 3.99 -15.06 5.32
N HIS A 95 5.06 -14.25 5.43
CA HIS A 95 6.43 -14.77 5.49
C HIS A 95 6.66 -15.70 6.68
N GLN A 96 6.10 -15.38 7.85
CA GLN A 96 6.20 -16.23 9.04
C GLN A 96 5.48 -17.57 8.85
N THR A 97 4.26 -17.54 8.28
CA THR A 97 3.50 -18.76 7.99
C THR A 97 4.22 -19.66 6.98
N VAL A 98 4.77 -19.08 5.92
CA VAL A 98 5.54 -19.83 4.92
C VAL A 98 6.80 -20.45 5.53
N ALA A 99 7.48 -19.74 6.44
CA ALA A 99 8.64 -20.28 7.14
C ALA A 99 8.27 -21.47 8.03
N ALA A 100 7.15 -21.41 8.75
CA ALA A 100 6.65 -22.53 9.56
C ALA A 100 6.28 -23.75 8.70
N LEU A 101 5.61 -23.53 7.56
CA LEU A 101 5.29 -24.61 6.62
C LEU A 101 6.56 -25.29 6.07
N ARG A 102 7.59 -24.51 5.70
CA ARG A 102 8.88 -25.06 5.26
C ARG A 102 9.58 -25.86 6.36
N ALA A 103 9.49 -25.43 7.61
CA ALA A 103 10.04 -26.19 8.74
C ALA A 103 9.33 -27.54 8.91
N LEU A 104 8.00 -27.57 8.78
CA LEU A 104 7.23 -28.83 8.80
C LEU A 104 7.59 -29.74 7.61
N GLU A 105 7.75 -29.17 6.42
CA GLU A 105 8.17 -29.92 5.24
C GLU A 105 9.55 -30.55 5.43
N SER A 106 10.49 -29.85 6.09
CA SER A 106 11.83 -30.38 6.38
C SER A 106 11.83 -31.55 7.37
N LEU A 107 10.79 -31.70 8.19
CA LEU A 107 10.63 -32.83 9.11
C LEU A 107 10.03 -34.07 8.46
N ARG A 108 9.61 -33.98 7.19
CA ARG A 108 9.05 -35.11 6.46
C ARG A 108 10.17 -36.11 6.14
N ALA A 109 10.09 -37.30 6.75
CA ALA A 109 11.01 -38.39 6.45
C ALA A 109 10.96 -38.72 4.94
N THR A 110 12.13 -38.69 4.29
CA THR A 110 12.27 -38.99 2.86
C THR A 110 12.50 -40.48 2.62
N GLU A 111 13.03 -41.18 3.63
CA GLU A 111 13.33 -42.60 3.60
C GLU A 111 12.61 -43.30 4.74
N ALA A 112 12.12 -44.50 4.48
CA ALA A 112 11.51 -45.36 5.47
C ALA A 112 12.06 -46.78 5.29
N VAL A 113 12.50 -47.39 6.39
CA VAL A 113 12.90 -48.80 6.41
C VAL A 113 11.64 -49.65 6.44
N VAL A 114 11.53 -50.60 5.52
CA VAL A 114 10.34 -51.45 5.40
C VAL A 114 10.70 -52.89 5.77
N ARG A 115 9.98 -53.45 6.74
CA ARG A 115 10.16 -54.86 7.11
C ARG A 115 9.28 -55.75 6.24
N ARG A 116 9.89 -56.67 5.48
CA ARG A 116 9.21 -57.74 4.73
C ARG A 116 9.82 -59.09 5.09
N ASP A 117 8.99 -60.09 5.37
CA ASP A 117 9.41 -61.45 5.71
C ASP A 117 10.49 -61.54 6.80
N GLY A 118 10.38 -60.67 7.82
CA GLY A 118 11.32 -60.63 8.95
C GLY A 118 12.67 -59.97 8.66
N LYS A 119 12.91 -59.41 7.46
CA LYS A 119 14.11 -58.64 7.12
C LYS A 119 13.79 -57.16 6.92
N ASP A 120 14.66 -56.29 7.40
CA ASP A 120 14.63 -54.85 7.12
C ASP A 120 15.27 -54.57 5.76
N LEU A 121 14.54 -53.87 4.89
CA LEU A 121 14.97 -53.42 3.57
C LEU A 121 15.02 -51.89 3.53
#